data_AF-A0AAU7QDG7-F1
#
_entry.id   AF-A0AAU7QDG7-F1
#
_cell.length_a   1.000
_cell.length_b   1.000
_cell.length_c   1.000
_cell.angle_alpha   90.00
_cell.angle_beta   90.00
_cell.angle_gamma   90.00
#
_symmetry.space_group_name_H-M   'P 1'
#
loop_
_entity.id
_entity.type
_entity.pdbx_description
1 polymer ?
#
loop_
_entity_poly.entity_id
_entity_poly.type
_entity_poly.pdbx_seq_one_letter_code
_entity_poly.pdbx_strand_id
1 'polypeptide(L)'
;MAETVVAGMIVGEFIADFCDNIGDHFDIPLGLVNEFGQREEAKLKVLLQGGGTENAFKLNMEMQDTMTRCVGIFRSGEVLAEGVAKLQELLARSRNIGVSSRAPGVNPELVMAYRVQKMIKLALTVSYGALARTESRGAHFRKDYPHRNDEQWLKRTLSFWRDDNATLPTLEYEDLDVMKMELPPGWRGYGAKDYIDHPDTPKRAAEVEDIKQRMAGQDRFAVQDAIMSYKDKLPAKLRGLNERIDEPLDR
;
A
#
# COMPACT_ATOMS: atom_id res chain seq x y z
N MET A 1 -4.51 -4.28 14.72
CA MET A 1 -5.69 -3.91 15.54
C MET A 1 -5.63 -2.45 15.96
N ALA A 2 -4.55 -1.97 16.59
CA ALA A 2 -4.43 -0.56 17.00
C ALA A 2 -4.64 0.43 15.83
N GLU A 3 -3.93 0.25 14.71
CA GLU A 3 -4.10 1.09 13.52
C GLU A 3 -5.56 1.08 13.01
N THR A 4 -6.22 -0.08 12.97
CA THR A 4 -7.61 -0.18 12.48
C THR A 4 -8.58 0.69 13.28
N VAL A 5 -8.48 0.69 14.62
CA VAL A 5 -9.34 1.49 15.49
C VAL A 5 -8.96 2.97 15.38
N VAL A 6 -7.67 3.29 15.50
CA VAL A 6 -7.17 4.68 15.47
C VAL A 6 -7.43 5.35 14.12
N ALA A 7 -7.15 4.66 13.01
CA ALA A 7 -7.44 5.16 11.67
C ALA A 7 -8.95 5.30 11.45
N GLY A 8 -9.77 4.37 11.96
CA GLY A 8 -11.22 4.50 11.92
C GLY A 8 -11.71 5.78 12.61
N MET A 9 -11.10 6.15 13.74
CA MET A 9 -11.38 7.41 14.42
C MET A 9 -10.89 8.62 13.63
N ILE A 10 -9.61 8.65 13.22
CA ILE A 10 -9.01 9.82 12.55
C ILE A 10 -9.59 10.04 11.16
N VAL A 11 -9.56 9.01 10.30
CA VAL A 11 -10.07 9.07 8.93
C VAL A 11 -11.58 9.22 8.93
N GLY A 12 -12.28 8.63 9.92
CA GLY A 12 -13.72 8.81 10.09
C GLY A 12 -14.12 10.28 10.24
N GLU A 13 -13.37 11.07 11.03
CA GLU A 13 -13.62 12.51 11.14
C GLU A 13 -13.41 13.26 9.83
N PHE A 14 -12.31 12.98 9.13
CA PHE A 14 -12.07 13.65 7.84
C PHE A 14 -13.13 13.29 6.80
N ILE A 15 -13.65 12.07 6.81
CA ILE A 15 -14.78 11.66 5.96
C ILE A 15 -16.06 12.39 6.39
N ALA A 16 -16.34 12.49 7.69
CA ALA A 16 -17.51 13.20 8.20
C ALA A 16 -17.47 14.69 7.82
N ASP A 17 -16.35 15.37 8.07
CA ASP A 17 -16.11 16.76 7.67
C ASP A 17 -16.28 16.94 6.16
N PHE A 18 -15.77 16.00 5.35
CA PHE A 18 -15.94 16.04 3.90
C PHE A 18 -17.42 15.92 3.49
N CYS A 19 -18.17 14.98 4.08
CA CYS A 19 -19.59 14.79 3.81
C CYS A 19 -20.43 16.03 4.21
N ASP A 20 -20.14 16.64 5.36
CA ASP A 20 -20.85 17.84 5.82
C ASP A 20 -20.54 19.06 4.93
N ASN A 21 -19.30 19.18 4.44
CA ASN A 21 -18.85 20.31 3.61
C ASN A 21 -19.29 20.24 2.14
N ILE A 22 -19.66 19.06 1.63
CA ILE A 22 -20.23 18.94 0.27
C ILE A 22 -21.62 19.61 0.19
N GLY A 23 -22.30 19.81 1.33
CA GLY A 23 -23.60 20.46 1.43
C GLY A 23 -24.72 19.76 0.65
N ASP A 24 -25.83 20.46 0.42
CA ASP A 24 -27.00 19.93 -0.32
C ASP A 24 -26.77 19.83 -1.84
N HIS A 25 -25.60 20.23 -2.35
CA HIS A 25 -25.29 20.32 -3.79
C HIS A 25 -24.42 19.14 -4.26
N PHE A 26 -24.80 17.93 -3.87
CA PHE A 26 -24.25 16.71 -4.43
C PHE A 26 -25.08 16.28 -5.64
N ASP A 27 -24.68 16.72 -6.84
CA ASP A 27 -25.26 16.21 -8.08
C ASP A 27 -24.73 14.80 -8.33
N ILE A 28 -25.62 13.81 -8.26
CA ILE A 28 -25.30 12.43 -8.61
C ILE A 28 -25.60 12.28 -10.10
N PRO A 29 -24.58 12.24 -10.98
CA PRO A 29 -24.81 12.07 -12.40
C PRO A 29 -25.36 10.66 -12.64
N LEU A 30 -26.69 10.53 -12.74
CA LEU A 30 -27.36 9.24 -12.97
C LEU A 30 -26.86 8.55 -14.25
N GLY A 31 -26.44 9.33 -15.25
CA GLY A 31 -25.78 8.81 -16.45
C GLY A 31 -24.51 8.02 -16.12
N LEU A 32 -23.65 8.56 -15.25
CA LEU A 32 -22.43 7.90 -14.80
C LEU A 32 -22.74 6.64 -13.97
N VAL A 33 -23.71 6.72 -13.05
CA VAL A 33 -24.15 5.57 -12.24
C VAL A 33 -24.63 4.43 -13.15
N ASN A 34 -25.47 4.75 -14.13
CA ASN A 34 -25.98 3.77 -15.09
C ASN A 34 -24.86 3.19 -15.97
N GLU A 35 -23.92 4.02 -16.44
CA GLU A 35 -22.77 3.58 -17.23
C GLU A 35 -21.93 2.54 -16.47
N PHE A 36 -21.54 2.83 -15.23
CA PHE A 36 -20.77 1.89 -14.40
C PHE A 36 -21.56 0.62 -14.09
N GLY A 37 -22.86 0.75 -13.78
CA GLY A 37 -23.74 -0.40 -13.55
C GLY A 37 -23.81 -1.33 -14.76
N GLN A 38 -24.07 -0.78 -15.95
CA GLN A 38 -24.12 -1.54 -17.20
C GLN A 38 -22.77 -2.16 -17.55
N ARG A 39 -21.67 -1.44 -17.31
CA ARG A 39 -20.30 -1.92 -17.56
C ARG A 39 -19.98 -3.16 -16.72
N GLU A 40 -20.28 -3.14 -15.42
CA GLU A 40 -20.03 -4.30 -14.55
C GLU A 40 -21.00 -5.45 -14.85
N GLU A 41 -22.26 -5.16 -15.15
CA GLU A 41 -23.23 -6.18 -15.58
C GLU A 41 -22.75 -6.88 -16.88
N ALA A 42 -22.24 -6.12 -17.84
CA ALA A 42 -21.67 -6.67 -19.07
C ALA A 42 -20.48 -7.59 -18.81
N LYS A 43 -19.55 -7.19 -17.92
CA LYS A 43 -18.41 -8.05 -17.53
C LYS A 43 -18.86 -9.37 -16.92
N LEU A 44 -19.86 -9.35 -16.04
CA LEU A 44 -20.41 -10.56 -15.44
C LEU A 44 -21.14 -11.43 -16.45
N LYS A 45 -21.90 -10.83 -17.38
CA LYS A 45 -22.56 -11.54 -18.49
C LYS A 45 -21.54 -12.25 -19.38
N VAL A 46 -20.41 -11.62 -19.70
CA VAL A 46 -19.33 -12.24 -20.47
C VAL A 46 -18.80 -13.50 -19.78
N LEU A 47 -18.58 -13.47 -18.46
CA LEU A 47 -18.15 -14.65 -17.71
C LEU A 47 -19.21 -15.76 -17.68
N LEU A 48 -20.49 -15.41 -17.52
CA LEU A 48 -21.60 -16.37 -17.48
C LEU A 48 -21.90 -17.03 -18.83
N GLN A 49 -21.85 -16.24 -19.91
CA GLN A 49 -22.20 -16.67 -21.26
C GLN A 49 -20.98 -17.16 -22.05
N GLY A 50 -19.77 -16.87 -21.57
CA GLY A 50 -18.52 -17.25 -22.19
C GLY A 50 -18.36 -18.76 -22.36
N GLY A 51 -17.61 -19.13 -23.40
CA GLY A 51 -17.20 -20.52 -23.68
C GLY A 51 -15.76 -20.81 -23.25
N GLY A 52 -15.25 -20.06 -22.27
CA GLY A 52 -13.88 -20.21 -21.79
C GLY A 52 -13.61 -21.62 -21.24
N THR A 53 -12.35 -22.04 -21.32
CA THR A 53 -11.92 -23.38 -20.89
C THR A 53 -11.08 -23.35 -19.62
N GLU A 54 -10.65 -22.18 -19.18
CA GLU A 54 -9.84 -22.01 -17.97
C GLU A 54 -10.71 -22.12 -16.71
N ASN A 55 -10.15 -22.71 -15.66
CA ASN A 55 -10.83 -22.87 -14.38
C ASN A 55 -10.31 -21.84 -13.37
N ALA A 56 -11.21 -21.02 -12.83
CA ALA A 56 -10.85 -19.95 -11.90
C ALA A 56 -10.12 -20.44 -10.64
N PHE A 57 -10.50 -21.60 -10.09
CA PHE A 57 -9.87 -22.16 -8.90
C PHE A 57 -8.45 -22.67 -9.20
N LYS A 58 -8.24 -23.29 -10.37
CA LYS A 58 -6.90 -23.71 -10.81
C LYS A 58 -5.97 -22.50 -11.00
N LEU A 59 -6.45 -21.45 -11.65
CA LEU A 59 -5.67 -20.21 -11.80
C LEU A 59 -5.33 -19.58 -10.44
N ASN A 60 -6.27 -19.61 -9.48
CA ASN A 60 -6.01 -19.11 -8.13
C ASN A 60 -4.94 -19.94 -7.41
N MET A 61 -4.96 -21.27 -7.53
CA MET A 61 -3.92 -22.14 -6.96
C MET A 61 -2.55 -21.88 -7.62
N GLU A 62 -2.50 -21.83 -8.96
CA GLU A 62 -1.26 -21.53 -9.69
C GLU A 62 -0.67 -20.16 -9.28
N MET A 63 -1.53 -19.15 -9.06
CA MET A 63 -1.11 -17.84 -8.57
C MET A 63 -0.55 -17.92 -7.15
N GLN A 64 -1.21 -18.64 -6.23
CA GLN A 64 -0.75 -18.81 -4.85
C GLN A 64 0.60 -19.54 -4.78
N ASP A 65 0.76 -20.60 -5.57
CA ASP A 65 2.01 -21.35 -5.68
C ASP A 65 3.14 -20.49 -6.24
N THR A 66 2.84 -19.70 -7.28
CA THR A 66 3.79 -18.75 -7.88
C THR A 66 4.25 -17.70 -6.85
N MET A 67 3.31 -17.09 -6.11
CA MET A 67 3.63 -16.10 -5.09
C MET A 67 4.48 -16.70 -3.95
N THR A 68 4.13 -17.90 -3.51
CA THR A 68 4.86 -18.59 -2.42
C THR A 68 6.29 -18.92 -2.83
N ARG A 69 6.47 -19.44 -4.04
CA ARG A 69 7.79 -19.83 -4.56
C ARG A 69 8.66 -18.63 -4.93
N CYS A 70 8.09 -17.62 -5.58
CA CYS A 70 8.87 -16.55 -6.20
C CYS A 70 8.97 -15.28 -5.34
N VAL A 71 8.03 -15.05 -4.40
CA VAL A 71 7.88 -13.78 -3.67
C VAL A 71 7.88 -14.01 -2.15
N GLY A 72 8.63 -15.02 -1.71
CA GLY A 72 8.77 -15.39 -0.30
C GLY A 72 9.60 -14.40 0.53
N ILE A 73 10.14 -14.90 1.64
CA ILE A 73 10.97 -14.12 2.58
C ILE A 73 12.26 -13.64 1.90
N PHE A 74 12.97 -14.57 1.25
CA PHE A 74 14.17 -14.27 0.51
C PHE A 74 13.88 -14.20 -0.98
N ARG A 75 14.35 -13.15 -1.63
CA ARG A 75 14.07 -12.88 -3.04
C ARG A 75 15.35 -12.65 -3.82
N SER A 76 15.33 -12.93 -5.12
CA SER A 76 16.39 -12.54 -6.07
C SER A 76 15.74 -12.05 -7.35
N GLY A 77 16.44 -11.21 -8.12
CA GLY A 77 15.92 -10.63 -9.36
C GLY A 77 15.46 -11.69 -10.37
N GLU A 78 16.24 -12.76 -10.53
CA GLU A 78 15.90 -13.88 -11.44
C GLU A 78 14.57 -14.55 -11.06
N VAL A 79 14.43 -14.96 -9.80
CA VAL A 79 13.25 -15.66 -9.30
C VAL A 79 12.01 -14.74 -9.30
N LEU A 80 12.20 -13.46 -9.01
CA LEU A 80 11.13 -12.46 -9.08
C LEU A 80 10.68 -12.21 -10.53
N ALA A 81 11.60 -12.15 -11.48
CA ALA A 81 11.29 -11.99 -12.90
C ALA A 81 10.50 -13.19 -13.44
N GLU A 82 10.87 -14.41 -13.03
CA GLU A 82 10.11 -15.63 -13.33
C GLU A 82 8.67 -15.53 -12.79
N GLY A 83 8.51 -15.11 -11.52
CA GLY A 83 7.21 -14.93 -10.89
C GLY A 83 6.34 -13.89 -11.61
N VAL A 84 6.92 -12.75 -11.99
CA VAL A 84 6.22 -11.71 -12.77
C VAL A 84 5.76 -12.26 -14.12
N ALA A 85 6.64 -12.94 -14.86
CA ALA A 85 6.31 -13.53 -16.15
C ALA A 85 5.15 -14.54 -16.04
N LYS A 86 5.21 -15.44 -15.04
CA LYS A 86 4.14 -16.41 -14.79
C LYS A 86 2.83 -15.73 -14.42
N LEU A 87 2.85 -14.70 -13.58
CA LEU A 87 1.64 -13.98 -13.20
C LEU A 87 1.02 -13.21 -14.39
N GLN A 88 1.84 -12.70 -15.33
CA GLN A 88 1.33 -12.10 -16.57
C GLN A 88 0.65 -13.14 -17.47
N GLU A 89 1.24 -14.33 -17.60
CA GLU A 89 0.62 -15.47 -18.28
C GLU A 89 -0.73 -15.83 -17.64
N LEU A 90 -0.77 -15.95 -16.30
CA LEU A 90 -2.01 -16.24 -15.57
C LEU A 90 -3.07 -15.15 -15.77
N LEU A 91 -2.66 -13.87 -15.79
CA LEU A 91 -3.59 -12.78 -16.08
C LEU A 91 -4.17 -12.88 -17.49
N ALA A 92 -3.35 -13.22 -18.49
CA ALA A 92 -3.84 -13.43 -19.85
C ALA A 92 -4.82 -14.62 -19.92
N ARG A 93 -4.46 -15.76 -19.33
CA ARG A 93 -5.33 -16.96 -19.24
C ARG A 93 -6.62 -16.68 -18.50
N SER A 94 -6.60 -15.84 -17.47
CA SER A 94 -7.78 -15.48 -16.69
C SER A 94 -8.88 -14.79 -17.51
N ARG A 95 -8.56 -14.26 -18.69
CA ARG A 95 -9.54 -13.70 -19.63
C ARG A 95 -10.38 -14.77 -20.34
N ASN A 96 -9.96 -16.03 -20.29
CA ASN A 96 -10.62 -17.19 -20.91
C ASN A 96 -11.24 -18.15 -19.89
N ILE A 97 -11.65 -17.65 -18.71
CA ILE A 97 -12.33 -18.44 -17.68
C ILE A 97 -13.72 -18.85 -18.16
N GLY A 98 -14.06 -20.13 -17.98
CA GLY A 98 -15.42 -20.65 -18.11
C GLY A 98 -16.05 -20.92 -16.76
N VAL A 99 -17.36 -20.73 -16.66
CA VAL A 99 -18.17 -21.15 -15.50
C VAL A 99 -19.15 -22.23 -15.92
N SER A 100 -19.30 -23.24 -15.07
CA SER A 100 -20.21 -24.37 -15.28
C SER A 100 -21.64 -24.05 -14.86
N SER A 101 -21.82 -23.29 -13.76
CA SER A 101 -23.13 -22.86 -13.29
C SER A 101 -23.51 -21.49 -13.84
N ARG A 102 -24.64 -21.45 -14.55
CA ARG A 102 -25.23 -20.23 -15.13
C ARG A 102 -26.52 -19.78 -14.45
N ALA A 103 -26.90 -20.45 -13.36
CA ALA A 103 -28.14 -20.17 -12.66
C ALA A 103 -28.11 -18.75 -12.07
N PRO A 104 -29.24 -18.01 -12.11
CA PRO A 104 -29.35 -16.74 -11.43
C PRO A 104 -29.28 -16.93 -9.91
N GLY A 105 -28.74 -15.94 -9.20
CA GLY A 105 -28.62 -15.95 -7.74
C GLY A 105 -27.19 -16.20 -7.24
N VAL A 106 -27.07 -16.85 -6.07
CA VAL A 106 -25.78 -17.05 -5.40
C VAL A 106 -24.91 -18.02 -6.19
N ASN A 107 -23.78 -17.53 -6.70
CA ASN A 107 -22.88 -18.32 -7.54
C ASN A 107 -21.41 -18.14 -7.09
N PRO A 108 -20.88 -19.04 -6.24
CA PRO A 108 -19.50 -18.94 -5.76
C PRO A 108 -18.46 -19.15 -6.88
N GLU A 109 -18.80 -19.89 -7.94
CA GLU A 109 -17.92 -20.09 -9.10
C GLU A 109 -17.74 -18.79 -9.87
N LEU A 110 -18.83 -18.07 -10.16
CA LEU A 110 -18.78 -16.74 -10.76
C LEU A 110 -18.01 -15.75 -9.88
N VAL A 111 -18.22 -15.81 -8.56
CA VAL A 111 -17.49 -14.97 -7.59
C VAL A 111 -15.99 -15.20 -7.69
N MET A 112 -15.55 -16.46 -7.76
CA MET A 112 -14.14 -16.78 -7.94
C MET A 112 -13.62 -16.30 -9.29
N ALA A 113 -14.40 -16.48 -10.37
CA ALA A 113 -14.03 -16.12 -11.73
C ALA A 113 -13.65 -14.64 -11.88
N TYR A 114 -14.45 -13.71 -11.35
CA TYR A 114 -14.09 -12.28 -11.44
C TYR A 114 -13.05 -11.88 -10.39
N ARG A 115 -13.03 -12.52 -9.21
CA ARG A 115 -12.08 -12.16 -8.14
C ARG A 115 -10.66 -12.57 -8.48
N VAL A 116 -10.45 -13.75 -9.08
CA VAL A 116 -9.10 -14.23 -9.39
C VAL A 116 -8.39 -13.28 -10.37
N GLN A 117 -9.10 -12.70 -11.34
CA GLN A 117 -8.54 -11.68 -12.23
C GLN A 117 -7.99 -10.47 -11.45
N LYS A 118 -8.74 -9.99 -10.44
CA LYS A 118 -8.35 -8.87 -9.57
C LYS A 118 -7.19 -9.27 -8.65
N MET A 119 -7.21 -10.47 -8.09
CA MET A 119 -6.16 -10.99 -7.23
C MET A 119 -4.83 -11.14 -7.98
N ILE A 120 -4.85 -11.61 -9.23
CA ILE A 120 -3.64 -11.71 -10.06
C ILE A 120 -3.05 -10.32 -10.35
N LYS A 121 -3.89 -9.30 -10.61
CA LYS A 121 -3.40 -7.91 -10.77
C LYS A 121 -2.71 -7.39 -9.50
N LEU A 122 -3.24 -7.70 -8.32
CA LEU A 122 -2.59 -7.37 -7.05
C LEU A 122 -1.29 -8.16 -6.83
N ALA A 123 -1.28 -9.45 -7.17
CA ALA A 123 -0.07 -10.27 -7.13
C ALA A 123 1.04 -9.71 -8.04
N LEU A 124 0.68 -9.22 -9.24
CA LEU A 124 1.59 -8.51 -10.14
C LEU A 124 2.10 -7.21 -9.53
N THR A 125 1.24 -6.41 -8.91
CA THR A 125 1.67 -5.20 -8.18
C THR A 125 2.73 -5.51 -7.12
N VAL A 126 2.52 -6.56 -6.32
CA VAL A 126 3.49 -6.97 -5.29
C VAL A 126 4.78 -7.48 -5.91
N SER A 127 4.69 -8.39 -6.88
CA SER A 127 5.84 -9.07 -7.49
C SER A 127 6.69 -8.12 -8.31
N TYR A 128 6.06 -7.28 -9.14
CA TYR A 128 6.75 -6.30 -9.97
C TYR A 128 7.35 -5.18 -9.14
N GLY A 129 6.64 -4.71 -8.10
CA GLY A 129 7.20 -3.78 -7.12
C GLY A 129 8.43 -4.35 -6.41
N ALA A 130 8.39 -5.63 -6.04
CA ALA A 130 9.53 -6.33 -5.43
C ALA A 130 10.70 -6.53 -6.40
N LEU A 131 10.42 -6.80 -7.69
CA LEU A 131 11.43 -6.93 -8.73
C LEU A 131 12.15 -5.61 -8.98
N ALA A 132 11.38 -4.54 -9.18
CA ALA A 132 11.89 -3.20 -9.47
C ALA A 132 12.66 -2.60 -8.30
N ARG A 133 12.30 -2.94 -7.05
CA ARG A 133 12.98 -2.45 -5.85
C ARG A 133 14.27 -3.24 -5.60
N THR A 134 15.42 -2.64 -5.93
CA THR A 134 16.74 -3.27 -5.84
C THR A 134 17.49 -2.85 -4.56
N GLU A 135 16.91 -3.19 -3.40
CA GLU A 135 17.51 -3.04 -2.08
C GLU A 135 16.88 -4.05 -1.10
N SER A 136 17.32 -4.04 0.15
CA SER A 136 16.65 -4.75 1.25
C SER A 136 16.20 -3.78 2.35
N ARG A 137 14.89 -3.63 2.55
CA ARG A 137 14.31 -2.78 3.60
C ARG A 137 13.15 -3.47 4.31
N GLY A 138 13.25 -3.56 5.64
CA GLY A 138 12.22 -4.18 6.48
C GLY A 138 12.01 -5.66 6.12
N ALA A 139 10.77 -6.02 5.78
CA ALA A 139 10.40 -7.38 5.38
C ALA A 139 10.76 -7.72 3.91
N HIS A 140 11.16 -6.73 3.11
CA HIS A 140 11.63 -6.96 1.75
C HIS A 140 13.13 -7.25 1.78
N PHE A 141 13.52 -8.50 1.52
CA PHE A 141 14.92 -8.91 1.47
C PHE A 141 15.31 -9.48 0.11
N ARG A 142 16.26 -8.81 -0.55
CA ARG A 142 16.86 -9.18 -1.84
C ARG A 142 18.25 -9.74 -1.60
N LYS A 143 18.46 -11.03 -1.89
CA LYS A 143 19.77 -11.71 -1.77
C LYS A 143 20.83 -11.05 -2.65
N ASP A 144 20.42 -10.57 -3.82
CA ASP A 144 21.23 -9.86 -4.80
C ASP A 144 21.41 -8.37 -4.47
N TYR A 145 20.65 -7.83 -3.51
CA TYR A 145 20.78 -6.46 -2.99
C TYR A 145 20.56 -6.44 -1.46
N PRO A 146 21.50 -7.00 -0.67
CA PRO A 146 21.26 -7.31 0.75
C PRO A 146 21.24 -6.07 1.67
N HIS A 147 21.72 -4.92 1.19
CA HIS A 147 21.83 -3.68 1.96
C HIS A 147 20.55 -2.84 1.85
N ARG A 148 20.21 -2.13 2.94
CA ARG A 148 19.25 -1.02 2.87
C ARG A 148 19.92 0.13 2.15
N ASN A 149 19.26 0.71 1.15
CA ASN A 149 19.84 1.80 0.37
C ASN A 149 19.00 3.07 0.55
N ASP A 150 19.38 3.92 1.50
CA ASP A 150 18.66 5.18 1.74
C ASP A 150 19.00 6.23 0.68
N GLU A 151 20.19 6.21 0.09
CA GLU A 151 20.57 7.13 -1.01
C GLU A 151 19.60 7.03 -2.19
N GLN A 152 19.34 5.82 -2.69
CA GLN A 152 18.55 5.64 -3.92
C GLN A 152 17.11 5.23 -3.68
N TRP A 153 16.81 4.63 -2.52
CA TRP A 153 15.53 3.96 -2.31
C TRP A 153 14.75 4.48 -1.12
N LEU A 154 15.12 5.59 -0.47
CA LEU A 154 14.30 6.22 0.57
C LEU A 154 13.03 6.88 -0.02
N LYS A 155 12.17 6.04 -0.57
CA LYS A 155 10.97 6.35 -1.35
C LYS A 155 9.93 5.23 -1.24
N ARG A 156 8.67 5.59 -1.38
CA ARG A 156 7.51 4.70 -1.43
C ARG A 156 7.21 4.30 -2.87
N THR A 157 7.04 3.01 -3.11
CA THR A 157 6.56 2.52 -4.41
C THR A 157 5.05 2.79 -4.53
N LEU A 158 4.65 3.52 -5.56
CA LEU A 158 3.27 3.75 -5.95
C LEU A 158 2.95 2.91 -7.19
N SER A 159 1.81 2.22 -7.20
CA SER A 159 1.41 1.34 -8.31
C SER A 159 0.09 1.79 -8.88
N PHE A 160 0.03 1.90 -10.20
CA PHE A 160 -1.16 2.33 -10.93
C PHE A 160 -1.53 1.34 -12.04
N TRP A 161 -2.84 1.16 -12.23
CA TRP A 161 -3.42 0.41 -13.34
C TRP A 161 -4.26 1.36 -14.18
N ARG A 162 -3.57 2.18 -14.99
CA ARG A 162 -4.20 3.25 -15.78
C ARG A 162 -4.93 2.73 -17.02
N ASP A 163 -4.45 1.63 -17.58
CA ASP A 163 -5.09 0.89 -18.68
C ASP A 163 -5.61 -0.44 -18.17
N ASP A 164 -6.88 -0.74 -18.47
CA ASP A 164 -7.51 -2.01 -18.10
C ASP A 164 -6.94 -3.21 -18.86
N ASN A 165 -6.40 -2.98 -20.06
CA ASN A 165 -5.82 -4.03 -20.91
C ASN A 165 -4.35 -4.32 -20.60
N ALA A 166 -3.70 -3.47 -19.79
CA ALA A 166 -2.33 -3.67 -19.38
C ALA A 166 -2.12 -5.06 -18.78
N THR A 167 -0.89 -5.55 -18.84
CA THR A 167 -0.52 -6.81 -18.19
C THR A 167 0.43 -6.59 -17.02
N LEU A 168 0.89 -5.35 -16.82
CA LEU A 168 1.72 -4.91 -15.69
C LEU A 168 1.22 -3.56 -15.17
N PRO A 169 1.37 -3.30 -13.86
CA PRO A 169 1.14 -1.98 -13.32
C PRO A 169 2.26 -1.01 -13.75
N THR A 170 1.89 0.26 -13.87
CA THR A 170 2.87 1.36 -13.90
C THR A 170 3.36 1.60 -12.47
N LEU A 171 4.68 1.66 -12.28
CA LEU A 171 5.28 2.01 -11.00
C LEU A 171 5.80 3.44 -11.05
N GLU A 172 5.47 4.19 -10.01
CA GLU A 172 6.03 5.50 -9.73
C GLU A 172 6.60 5.47 -8.30
N TYR A 173 7.38 6.48 -7.94
CA TYR A 173 7.98 6.55 -6.61
C TYR A 173 7.77 7.93 -6.00
N GLU A 174 7.43 7.93 -4.72
CA GLU A 174 7.30 9.13 -3.91
C GLU A 174 8.46 9.19 -2.92
N ASP A 175 9.33 10.18 -3.07
CA ASP A 175 10.50 10.36 -2.20
C ASP A 175 10.07 10.74 -0.77
N LEU A 176 10.79 10.21 0.21
CA LEU A 176 10.60 10.59 1.61
C LEU A 176 11.62 11.66 1.98
N ASP A 177 11.12 12.86 2.25
CA ASP A 177 11.92 14.03 2.61
C ASP A 177 12.57 13.85 3.99
N VAL A 178 13.88 13.54 4.01
CA VAL A 178 14.67 13.35 5.23
C VAL A 178 14.60 14.57 6.13
N MET A 179 14.60 15.77 5.55
CA MET A 179 14.65 17.02 6.32
C MET A 179 13.36 17.26 7.11
N LYS A 180 12.28 16.52 6.83
CA LYS A 180 11.02 16.57 7.58
C LYS A 180 10.87 15.47 8.62
N MET A 181 11.84 14.56 8.76
CA MET A 181 11.73 13.43 9.69
C MET A 181 12.04 13.86 11.13
N GLU A 182 11.19 13.46 12.08
CA GLU A 182 11.50 13.62 13.52
C GLU A 182 12.70 12.79 13.94
N LEU A 183 12.77 11.56 13.40
CA LEU A 183 13.88 10.65 13.57
C LEU A 183 14.49 10.36 12.19
N PRO A 184 15.63 10.97 11.84
CA PRO A 184 16.29 10.70 10.56
C PRO A 184 16.75 9.24 10.46
N PRO A 185 16.99 8.72 9.24
CA PRO A 185 17.39 7.33 9.04
C PRO A 185 18.62 6.96 9.87
N GLY A 186 18.65 5.72 10.36
CA GLY A 186 19.75 5.22 11.18
C GLY A 186 19.65 3.72 11.40
N TRP A 187 20.38 3.19 12.38
CA TRP A 187 20.31 1.76 12.66
C TRP A 187 18.98 1.37 13.30
N ARG A 188 18.31 0.38 12.70
CA ARG A 188 16.98 -0.10 13.12
C ARG A 188 16.94 -0.89 14.44
N GLY A 189 18.08 -1.11 15.09
CA GLY A 189 18.18 -1.86 16.36
C GLY A 189 18.36 -3.39 16.23
N TYR A 190 18.10 -3.98 15.06
CA TYR A 190 18.23 -5.43 14.84
C TYR A 190 18.91 -5.77 13.50
N GLY A 191 19.51 -6.97 13.45
CA GLY A 191 20.30 -7.44 12.31
C GLY A 191 21.61 -6.69 12.14
N ALA A 192 22.27 -6.89 11.00
CA ALA A 192 23.52 -6.22 10.69
C ALA A 192 23.37 -4.68 10.62
N LYS A 193 24.40 -3.96 11.08
CA LYS A 193 24.55 -2.51 10.92
C LYS A 193 25.10 -2.20 9.53
N ASP A 194 24.34 -2.57 8.50
CA ASP A 194 24.82 -2.55 7.13
C ASP A 194 23.76 -1.90 6.20
N TYR A 195 23.94 -0.60 5.97
CA TYR A 195 23.06 0.25 5.18
C TYR A 195 23.84 1.39 4.53
N ILE A 196 23.35 1.86 3.39
CA ILE A 196 23.86 3.02 2.66
C ILE A 196 23.02 4.22 3.10
N ASP A 197 23.66 5.23 3.68
CA ASP A 197 22.99 6.42 4.18
C ASP A 197 22.53 7.35 3.06
N HIS A 198 21.46 8.09 3.32
CA HIS A 198 21.03 9.20 2.47
C HIS A 198 21.93 10.43 2.75
N PRO A 199 22.31 11.22 1.72
CA PRO A 199 23.18 12.39 1.89
C PRO A 199 22.71 13.40 2.94
N ASP A 200 21.39 13.58 3.07
CA ASP A 200 20.80 14.50 4.06
C ASP A 200 20.70 13.94 5.49
N THR A 201 20.91 12.63 5.70
CA THR A 201 20.76 12.00 7.02
C THR A 201 21.66 12.66 8.07
N PRO A 202 22.98 12.86 7.86
CA PRO A 202 23.83 13.51 8.85
C PRO A 202 23.42 14.95 9.13
N LYS A 203 22.97 15.68 8.10
CA LYS A 203 22.50 17.06 8.23
C LYS A 203 21.26 17.14 9.09
N ARG A 204 20.24 16.32 8.82
CA ARG A 204 19.03 16.29 9.63
C ARG A 204 19.30 15.82 11.05
N ALA A 205 20.20 14.85 11.24
CA ALA A 205 20.57 14.40 12.59
C ALA A 205 21.19 15.53 13.42
N ALA A 206 22.09 16.32 12.84
CA ALA A 206 22.66 17.49 13.49
C ALA A 206 21.61 18.57 13.79
N GLU A 207 20.67 18.81 12.86
CA GLU A 207 19.57 19.77 13.06
C GLU A 207 18.62 19.36 14.19
N VAL A 208 18.23 18.09 14.25
CA VAL A 208 17.37 17.57 15.32
C VAL A 208 18.08 17.68 16.68
N GLU A 209 19.37 17.40 16.73
CA GLU A 209 20.15 17.51 17.96
C GLU A 209 20.30 18.97 18.41
N ASP A 210 20.55 19.90 17.48
CA ASP A 210 20.58 21.34 17.77
C ASP A 210 19.24 21.85 18.30
N ILE A 211 18.11 21.43 17.71
CA ILE A 211 16.77 21.79 18.21
C ILE A 211 16.60 21.30 19.66
N LYS A 212 16.96 20.04 19.96
CA LYS A 212 16.88 19.47 21.31
C LYS A 212 17.75 20.23 22.31
N GLN A 213 18.96 20.63 21.92
CA GLN A 213 19.87 21.39 22.77
C GLN A 213 19.37 22.81 23.04
N ARG A 214 18.89 23.53 22.00
CA ARG A 214 18.31 24.87 22.16
C ARG A 214 17.04 24.88 23.01
N MET A 215 16.29 23.79 22.99
CA MET A 215 15.06 23.62 23.76
C MET A 215 15.27 22.80 25.04
N ALA A 216 16.51 22.69 25.53
CA ALA A 216 16.80 22.01 26.79
C ALA A 216 15.97 22.63 27.94
N GLY A 217 15.21 21.78 28.65
CA GLY A 217 14.32 22.20 29.74
C GLY A 217 12.90 22.56 29.31
N GLN A 218 12.59 22.62 28.00
CA GLN A 218 11.22 22.68 27.51
C GLN A 218 10.54 21.31 27.62
N ASP A 219 9.21 21.30 27.64
CA ASP A 219 8.46 20.04 27.67
C ASP A 219 8.58 19.25 26.36
N ARG A 220 8.35 17.93 26.44
CA ARG A 220 8.50 17.01 25.31
C ARG A 220 7.54 17.31 24.15
N PHE A 221 6.40 17.95 24.39
CA PHE A 221 5.44 18.28 23.34
C PHE A 221 5.89 19.50 22.53
N ALA A 222 6.42 20.52 23.20
CA ALA A 222 7.01 21.69 22.56
C ALA A 222 8.23 21.29 21.71
N VAL A 223 9.09 20.42 22.23
CA VAL A 223 10.24 19.88 21.49
C VAL A 223 9.80 19.08 20.27
N GLN A 224 8.79 18.20 20.40
CA GLN A 224 8.25 17.43 19.29
C GLN A 224 7.71 18.35 18.19
N ASP A 225 6.91 19.35 18.55
CA ASP A 225 6.29 20.29 17.59
C ASP A 225 7.35 21.12 16.83
N ALA A 226 8.43 21.51 17.51
CA ALA A 226 9.55 22.21 16.89
C ALA A 226 10.37 21.34 15.92
N ILE A 227 10.42 20.02 16.14
CA ILE A 227 11.13 19.09 15.26
C ILE A 227 10.26 18.72 14.05
N MET A 228 9.00 18.33 14.29
CA MET A 228 8.07 17.85 13.25
C MET A 228 6.61 18.04 13.71
N SER A 229 6.04 19.22 13.48
CA SER A 229 4.64 19.47 13.80
C SER A 229 3.70 18.57 12.98
N TYR A 230 2.73 17.96 13.67
CA TYR A 230 1.66 17.14 13.06
C TYR A 230 0.27 17.43 13.62
N LYS A 231 0.12 18.32 14.60
CA LYS A 231 -1.15 18.55 15.30
C LYS A 231 -2.24 19.07 14.36
N ASP A 232 -1.86 19.85 13.35
CA ASP A 232 -2.73 20.31 12.25
C ASP A 232 -3.33 19.15 11.46
N LYS A 233 -2.62 18.01 11.38
CA LYS A 233 -3.01 16.79 10.68
C LYS A 233 -3.97 15.91 11.48
N LEU A 234 -4.22 16.25 12.75
CA LEU A 234 -5.21 15.57 13.57
C LEU A 234 -6.55 16.32 13.55
N PRO A 235 -7.69 15.60 13.56
CA PRO A 235 -8.99 16.19 13.82
C PRO A 235 -8.99 16.96 15.14
N ALA A 236 -9.67 18.10 15.20
CA ALA A 236 -9.61 19.02 16.34
C ALA A 236 -9.88 18.32 17.69
N LYS A 237 -10.86 17.42 17.72
CA LYS A 237 -11.25 16.66 18.92
C LYS A 237 -10.20 15.66 19.42
N LEU A 238 -9.23 15.29 18.58
CA LEU A 238 -8.17 14.34 18.90
C LEU A 238 -6.83 15.00 19.20
N ARG A 239 -6.77 16.34 19.29
CA ARG A 239 -5.53 17.10 19.57
C ARG A 239 -5.19 17.18 21.07
N GLY A 240 -6.07 16.70 21.94
CA GLY A 240 -5.86 16.67 23.38
C GLY A 240 -4.70 15.76 23.79
N LEU A 241 -4.17 15.99 25.00
CA LEU A 241 -3.14 15.14 25.57
C LEU A 241 -3.76 13.87 26.16
N ASN A 242 -2.95 12.81 26.21
CA ASN A 242 -3.32 11.58 26.91
C ASN A 242 -2.86 11.71 28.37
N GLU A 243 -3.81 11.83 29.29
CA GLU A 243 -3.55 11.72 30.73
C GLU A 243 -2.87 10.39 31.05
N ARG A 244 -1.89 10.42 31.96
CA ARG A 244 -1.24 9.23 32.50
C ARG A 244 -1.28 9.27 34.02
N ILE A 245 -1.15 8.09 34.63
CA ILE A 245 -1.12 7.94 36.09
C ILE A 245 -0.04 8.83 36.73
N ASP A 246 1.10 9.00 36.04
CA ASP A 246 2.24 9.80 36.44
C ASP A 246 2.25 11.25 35.91
N GLU A 247 1.39 11.57 34.94
CA GLU A 247 1.26 12.89 34.30
C GLU A 247 -0.24 13.29 34.19
N PRO A 248 -0.92 13.63 35.30
CA PRO A 248 -2.32 14.07 35.27
C PRO A 248 -2.48 15.46 34.63
N LEU A 249 -3.57 15.69 33.90
CA LEU A 249 -3.79 16.94 33.16
C LEU A 249 -4.28 18.11 34.03
N ASP A 250 -4.99 17.80 35.11
CA ASP A 250 -5.68 18.78 35.97
C ASP A 250 -4.91 19.09 37.28
N ARG A 251 -3.60 19.32 37.24
CA ARG A 251 -2.80 19.75 38.41
C ARG A 251 -2.30 21.18 38.31
#